data_AF-A0A529FRC8-F1
#
_entry.id   AF-A0A529FRC8-F1
#
_cell.length_a   1.000
_cell.length_b   1.000
_cell.length_c   1.000
_cell.angle_alpha   90.00
_cell.angle_beta   90.00
_cell.angle_gamma   90.00
#
_symmetry.space_group_name_H-M   'P 1'
#
loop_
_entity.id
_entity.type
_entity.pdbx_description
1 polymer ?
#
loop_
_entity_poly.entity_id
_entity_poly.type
_entity_poly.pdbx_seq_one_letter_code
_entity_poly.pdbx_strand_id
1 'polypeptide(L)'
;MARVKRGVTAHAKHKKVLKAAKGFYGRRKNTIRIAKQAVEKSLQYAYRDRKNRKRSFRALWIQRINAATHEHGLTYGRFIDGLNKAGIE
;
A
#
# COMPACT_ATOMS: atom_id res chain seq x y z
N MET A 1 15.36 -9.09 46.83
CA MET A 1 15.12 -9.05 45.36
C MET A 1 15.73 -7.77 44.78
N ALA A 2 16.48 -7.86 43.68
CA ALA A 2 17.12 -6.69 43.06
C ALA A 2 16.14 -5.89 42.18
N ARG A 3 16.14 -4.55 42.31
CA ARG A 3 15.28 -3.65 41.52
C ARG A 3 15.90 -3.41 40.13
N VAL A 4 15.23 -3.86 39.07
CA VAL A 4 15.66 -3.61 37.68
C VAL A 4 15.10 -2.27 37.17
N LYS A 5 15.99 -1.30 36.87
CA LYS A 5 15.62 0.00 36.28
C LYS A 5 15.48 -0.12 34.76
N ARG A 6 14.55 0.63 34.15
CA ARG A 6 14.27 0.60 32.69
C ARG A 6 15.46 0.95 31.77
N GLY A 7 16.51 1.59 32.28
CA GLY A 7 17.75 1.89 31.54
C GLY A 7 17.53 2.53 30.16
N VAL A 8 18.35 2.15 29.19
CA VAL A 8 18.35 2.70 27.81
C VAL A 8 17.30 2.07 26.88
N THR A 9 16.65 0.99 27.32
CA THR A 9 15.76 0.17 26.46
C THR A 9 14.55 0.97 25.95
N ALA A 10 13.97 1.83 26.80
CA ALA A 10 12.86 2.69 26.41
C ALA A 10 13.26 3.72 25.35
N HIS A 11 14.46 4.32 25.51
CA HIS A 11 14.99 5.28 24.55
C HIS A 11 15.21 4.63 23.17
N ALA A 12 15.81 3.44 23.14
CA ALA A 12 16.02 2.68 21.90
C ALA A 12 14.69 2.35 21.19
N LYS A 13 13.66 1.92 21.93
CA LYS A 13 12.31 1.67 21.39
C LYS A 13 11.71 2.94 20.78
N HIS A 14 11.84 4.08 21.44
CA HIS A 14 11.32 5.35 20.92
C HIS A 14 12.03 5.76 19.62
N LYS A 15 13.36 5.62 19.56
CA LYS A 15 14.13 5.92 18.35
C LYS A 15 13.74 5.03 17.17
N LYS A 16 13.43 3.75 17.40
CA LYS A 16 12.92 2.85 16.34
C LYS A 16 11.61 3.36 15.73
N VAL A 17 10.65 3.78 16.56
CA VAL A 17 9.36 4.33 16.10
C VAL A 17 9.56 5.65 15.36
N LEU A 18 10.36 6.56 15.91
CA LEU A 18 10.63 7.86 15.26
C LEU A 18 11.38 7.70 13.93
N LYS A 19 12.26 6.69 13.82
CA LYS A 19 12.91 6.35 12.54
C LYS A 19 11.89 5.89 11.49
N ALA A 20 10.89 5.11 11.88
CA ALA A 20 9.80 4.69 11.00
C ALA A 20 8.83 5.84 10.65
N ALA A 21 8.64 6.81 11.56
CA ALA A 21 7.79 7.98 11.35
C ALA A 21 8.47 9.14 10.62
N LYS A 22 9.68 8.94 10.07
CA LYS A 22 10.39 9.96 9.29
C LYS A 22 9.54 10.41 8.10
N GLY A 23 9.51 11.72 7.83
CA GLY A 23 8.70 12.32 6.77
C GLY A 23 7.24 12.60 7.15
N PHE A 24 6.77 12.17 8.32
CA PHE A 24 5.41 12.51 8.76
C PHE A 24 5.28 14.00 9.11
N TYR A 25 4.09 14.56 8.85
CA TYR A 25 3.82 15.97 9.08
C TYR A 25 3.62 16.32 10.57
N GLY A 26 4.03 17.54 10.95
CA GLY A 26 3.81 18.11 12.28
C GLY A 26 4.34 17.25 13.43
N ARG A 27 3.49 16.99 14.44
CA ARG A 27 3.88 16.23 15.65
C ARG A 27 4.03 14.72 15.44
N ARG A 28 3.58 14.19 14.29
CA ARG A 28 3.65 12.75 13.97
C ARG A 28 5.09 12.26 13.74
N LYS A 29 6.05 13.14 13.48
CA LYS A 29 7.48 12.79 13.32
C LYS A 29 8.34 12.93 14.58
N ASN A 30 7.88 13.65 15.61
CA ASN A 30 8.72 13.99 16.79
C ASN A 30 8.11 13.59 18.15
N THR A 31 6.78 13.47 18.27
CA THR A 31 6.13 13.08 19.53
C THR A 31 5.82 11.59 19.53
N ILE A 32 6.44 10.81 20.43
CA ILE A 32 6.38 9.34 20.40
C ILE A 32 4.97 8.75 20.42
N ARG A 33 4.06 9.32 21.25
CA ARG A 33 2.68 8.86 21.37
C ARG A 33 1.92 8.98 20.05
N ILE A 34 2.07 10.14 19.40
CA ILE A 34 1.41 10.45 18.14
C ILE A 34 2.09 9.68 16.99
N ALA A 35 3.41 9.60 16.99
CA ALA A 35 4.19 8.87 16.00
C ALA A 35 3.82 7.39 15.97
N LYS A 36 3.66 6.75 17.14
CA LYS A 36 3.28 5.34 17.24
C LYS A 36 1.91 5.09 16.59
N GLN A 37 0.90 5.90 16.91
CA GLN A 37 -0.44 5.79 16.33
C GLN A 37 -0.42 5.99 14.81
N ALA A 38 0.36 6.98 14.33
CA ALA A 38 0.49 7.25 12.91
C ALA A 38 1.16 6.08 12.17
N VAL A 39 2.26 5.54 12.70
CA VAL A 39 2.99 4.42 12.10
C VAL A 39 2.11 3.17 12.04
N GLU A 40 1.38 2.87 13.11
CA GLU A 40 0.47 1.72 13.15
C GLU A 40 -0.63 1.81 12.07
N LYS A 41 -1.27 2.98 11.94
CA LYS A 41 -2.25 3.23 10.89
C LYS A 41 -1.64 3.13 9.48
N SER A 42 -0.44 3.65 9.29
CA SER A 42 0.28 3.54 8.02
C SER A 42 0.60 2.08 7.66
N LEU A 43 0.95 1.23 8.63
CA LEU A 43 1.19 -0.20 8.39
C LEU A 43 -0.08 -0.94 7.99
N GLN A 44 -1.22 -0.62 8.60
CA GLN A 44 -2.52 -1.17 8.19
C GLN A 44 -2.85 -0.80 6.74
N TYR A 45 -2.66 0.47 6.37
CA TYR A 45 -2.85 0.91 4.98
C TYR A 45 -1.87 0.25 4.03
N ALA A 46 -0.60 0.10 4.39
CA ALA A 46 0.36 -0.60 3.54
C ALA A 46 -0.05 -2.06 3.25
N TYR A 47 -0.62 -2.77 4.23
CA TYR A 47 -1.14 -4.13 4.00
C TYR A 47 -2.34 -4.11 3.04
N ARG A 48 -3.32 -3.25 3.28
CA ARG A 48 -4.51 -3.10 2.43
C ARG A 48 -4.13 -2.71 0.99
N ASP A 49 -3.26 -1.71 0.87
CA ASP A 49 -2.93 -1.09 -0.41
C ASP A 49 -2.07 -2.00 -1.29
N ARG A 50 -1.28 -2.93 -0.71
CA ARG A 50 -0.64 -4.02 -1.48
C ARG A 50 -1.66 -4.89 -2.23
N LYS A 51 -2.83 -5.15 -1.63
CA LYS A 51 -3.92 -5.90 -2.29
C LYS A 51 -4.65 -5.01 -3.30
N ASN A 52 -4.94 -3.76 -2.94
CA ASN A 52 -5.62 -2.82 -3.84
C ASN A 52 -4.80 -2.50 -5.09
N ARG A 53 -3.47 -2.37 -4.97
CA ARG A 53 -2.56 -2.11 -6.09
C ARG A 53 -2.75 -3.10 -7.23
N LYS A 54 -2.92 -4.39 -6.92
CA LYS A 54 -3.18 -5.43 -7.94
C LYS A 54 -4.46 -5.15 -8.73
N ARG A 55 -5.51 -4.67 -8.06
CA ARG A 55 -6.79 -4.30 -8.68
C ARG A 55 -6.66 -3.02 -9.50
N SER A 56 -5.95 -2.01 -8.99
CA SER A 56 -5.70 -0.75 -9.69
C SER A 56 -4.94 -0.96 -11.00
N PHE A 57 -3.90 -1.80 -10.99
CA PHE A 57 -3.17 -2.16 -12.22
C PHE A 57 -4.04 -2.93 -13.21
N ARG A 58 -4.83 -3.91 -12.73
CA ARG A 58 -5.77 -4.62 -13.61
C ARG A 58 -6.79 -3.66 -14.24
N ALA A 59 -7.34 -2.72 -13.48
CA ALA A 59 -8.26 -1.72 -14.00
C ALA A 59 -7.58 -0.83 -15.06
N LEU A 60 -6.34 -0.41 -14.83
CA LEU A 60 -5.56 0.36 -15.80
C LEU A 60 -5.32 -0.43 -17.10
N TRP A 61 -4.98 -1.72 -17.00
CA TRP A 61 -4.81 -2.57 -18.19
C TRP A 61 -6.12 -2.71 -18.96
N ILE A 62 -7.25 -2.95 -18.28
CA ILE A 62 -8.57 -3.01 -18.90
C ILE A 62 -8.89 -1.70 -19.63
N GLN A 63 -8.64 -0.54 -19.01
CA GLN A 63 -8.88 0.77 -19.62
C GLN A 63 -8.04 0.96 -20.90
N ARG A 64 -6.75 0.60 -20.87
CA ARG A 64 -5.86 0.70 -22.03
C ARG A 64 -6.28 -0.23 -23.16
N ILE A 65 -6.62 -1.48 -22.84
CA ILE A 65 -7.11 -2.46 -23.83
C ILE A 65 -8.42 -1.96 -24.42
N ASN A 66 -9.35 -1.45 -23.60
CA ASN A 66 -10.63 -0.95 -24.08
C ASN A 66 -10.45 0.20 -25.08
N ALA A 67 -9.54 1.14 -24.80
CA ALA A 67 -9.20 2.22 -25.73
C ALA A 67 -8.67 1.67 -27.06
N ALA A 68 -7.71 0.73 -27.01
CA ALA A 68 -7.14 0.10 -28.21
C ALA A 68 -8.20 -0.68 -29.03
N THR A 69 -9.09 -1.42 -28.36
CA THR A 69 -10.15 -2.18 -29.06
C THR A 69 -11.19 -1.28 -29.72
N HIS A 70 -11.42 -0.10 -29.15
CA HIS A 70 -12.35 0.88 -29.73
C HIS A 70 -11.85 1.47 -31.03
N GLU A 71 -10.54 1.67 -31.19
CA GLU A 71 -9.94 2.09 -32.47
C GLU A 71 -10.19 1.06 -33.59
N HIS A 72 -10.41 -0.21 -33.23
CA HIS A 72 -10.74 -1.29 -34.15
C HIS A 72 -12.24 -1.62 -34.21
N GLY A 73 -13.12 -0.74 -33.69
CA GLY A 73 -14.58 -0.91 -33.74
C GLY A 73 -15.13 -2.02 -32.83
N LEU A 74 -14.33 -2.55 -31.91
CA LEU A 74 -14.72 -3.57 -30.94
C LEU A 74 -14.87 -2.97 -29.54
N THR A 75 -15.61 -3.66 -28.68
CA THR A 75 -15.65 -3.37 -27.23
C THR A 75 -14.75 -4.34 -26.49
N TYR A 76 -14.18 -3.93 -25.35
CA TYR A 76 -13.35 -4.79 -24.51
C TYR A 76 -14.01 -6.17 -24.24
N GLY A 77 -15.32 -6.19 -23.94
CA GLY A 77 -16.04 -7.43 -23.65
C GLY A 77 -16.07 -8.41 -24.82
N ARG A 78 -16.36 -7.94 -26.04
CA ARG A 78 -16.33 -8.78 -27.25
C ARG A 78 -14.92 -9.24 -27.59
N PHE A 79 -13.93 -8.37 -27.38
CA PHE A 79 -12.53 -8.70 -27.63
C PHE A 79 -12.04 -9.84 -26.72
N ILE A 80 -12.30 -9.77 -25.41
CA ILE A 80 -11.92 -10.83 -24.46
C ILE A 80 -12.65 -12.14 -24.73
N ASP A 81 -13.94 -12.10 -25.07
CA ASP A 81 -14.70 -13.29 -25.47
C ASP A 81 -14.08 -13.95 -26.72
N GLY A 82 -13.68 -13.14 -27.71
CA GLY A 82 -12.97 -13.61 -28.90
C GLY A 82 -11.63 -14.27 -28.59
N LEU A 83 -10.81 -13.67 -27.72
CA LEU A 83 -9.51 -14.24 -27.31
C LEU A 83 -9.67 -15.59 -26.62
N ASN A 84 -10.64 -15.70 -25.69
CA ASN A 84 -10.92 -16.96 -24.99
C ASN A 84 -11.37 -18.07 -25.97
N LYS A 85 -12.23 -17.74 -26.95
CA LYS A 85 -12.68 -18.68 -27.98
C LYS A 85 -11.56 -19.09 -28.94
N ALA A 86 -10.60 -18.20 -29.17
CA ALA A 86 -9.41 -18.46 -29.97
C ALA A 86 -8.32 -19.24 -29.22
N GLY A 87 -8.48 -19.49 -27.92
CA GLY A 87 -7.51 -20.22 -27.08
C GLY A 87 -6.26 -19.41 -26.71
N ILE A 88 -6.35 -18.07 -26.67
CA ILE A 88 -5.25 -17.19 -26.30
C ILE A 88 -5.39 -16.81 -24.81
N GLU A 89 -4.43 -17.23 -23.97
CA GLU A 89 -4.36 -16.94 -22.53
C GLU A 89 -3.35 -15.83 -22.17
#